data_AF-A0A2K4AG63-F1
#
_entry.id   AF-A0A2K4AG63-F1
#
_cell.length_a   1.000
_cell.length_b   1.000
_cell.length_c   1.000
_cell.angle_alpha   90.00
_cell.angle_beta   90.00
_cell.angle_gamma   90.00
#
_symmetry.space_group_name_H-M   'P 1'
#
loop_
_entity.id
_entity.type
_entity.pdbx_description
1 polymer ?
#
loop_
_entity_poly.entity_id
_entity_poly.type
_entity_poly.pdbx_seq_one_letter_code
_entity_poly.pdbx_strand_id
1 'polypeptide(L)' 'MRQITEVIAPEHNRIHHDHKNKLKNDEELLINQMSSHFKKFKGEFDNVAQGDWVKKAKNELDDISKKLKNIQITEV' A
#
# COMPACT_ATOMS: atom_id res chain seq x y z
N MET A 1 33.92 -3.81 2.61
CA MET A 1 34.36 -2.53 2.02
C MET A 1 33.25 -1.52 2.21
N ARG A 2 33.52 -0.37 2.85
CA ARG A 2 32.56 0.75 2.89
C ARG A 2 32.43 1.34 1.48
N GLN A 3 31.24 1.75 1.08
CA GLN A 3 31.09 2.41 -0.21
C GLN A 3 31.86 3.73 -0.21
N ILE A 4 32.53 4.07 -1.31
CA ILE A 4 33.30 5.32 -1.43
C ILE A 4 32.43 6.54 -1.07
N THR A 5 31.14 6.49 -1.40
CA THR A 5 30.11 7.48 -1.05
C THR A 5 29.93 7.68 0.46
N GLU A 6 30.08 6.64 1.29
CA GLU A 6 30.00 6.76 2.76
C GLU A 6 31.15 7.55 3.36
N VAL A 7 32.28 7.62 2.66
CA VAL A 7 33.50 8.29 3.13
C VAL A 7 33.62 9.70 2.53
N ILE A 8 33.28 9.87 1.25
CA ILE A 8 33.42 11.15 0.53
C ILE A 8 32.18 12.05 0.70
N ALA A 9 30.98 11.47 0.79
CA ALA A 9 29.72 12.21 0.85
C ALA A 9 28.71 11.55 1.82
N PRO A 10 29.07 11.38 3.10
CA PRO A 10 28.23 10.67 4.08
C PRO A 10 26.82 11.26 4.20
N GLU A 11 26.69 12.58 4.08
CA GLU A 11 25.41 13.26 4.18
C GLU A 11 24.46 12.94 3.01
N HIS A 12 25.00 12.76 1.79
CA HIS A 12 24.20 12.34 0.64
C HIS A 12 23.68 10.92 0.82
N ASN A 13 24.49 10.02 1.41
CA ASN A 13 24.05 8.67 1.72
C ASN A 13 22.95 8.65 2.78
N ARG A 14 23.08 9.51 3.82
CA ARG A 14 22.05 9.67 4.85
C ARG A 14 20.74 10.17 4.25
N ILE A 15 20.76 11.22 3.44
CA ILE A 15 19.57 11.77 2.78
C ILE A 15 18.90 10.72 1.88
N HIS A 16 19.68 10.01 1.08
CA HIS A 16 19.14 8.96 0.21
C HIS A 16 18.47 7.84 1.02
N HIS A 17 19.10 7.41 2.12
CA HIS A 17 18.52 6.41 3.04
C HIS A 17 17.23 6.92 3.69
N ASP A 18 17.22 8.16 4.19
CA ASP A 18 16.06 8.77 4.83
C ASP A 18 14.89 8.91 3.84
N HIS A 19 15.17 9.35 2.61
CA HIS A 19 14.17 9.42 1.54
C HIS A 19 13.61 8.04 1.18
N LYS A 20 14.46 7.02 1.06
CA LYS A 20 14.01 5.65 0.79
C LYS A 20 13.05 5.14 1.87
N ASN A 21 13.38 5.37 3.14
CA ASN A 21 12.52 4.94 4.24
C ASN A 21 11.22 5.74 4.30
N LYS A 22 11.29 7.05 4.04
CA LYS A 22 10.08 7.89 3.96
C LYS A 22 9.14 7.40 2.87
N LEU A 23 9.65 7.14 1.66
CA LEU A 23 8.83 6.66 0.54
C LEU A 23 8.17 5.32 0.87
N LYS A 24 8.90 4.38 1.50
CA LYS A 24 8.31 3.11 1.96
C LYS A 24 7.19 3.29 2.98
N ASN A 25 7.38 4.19 3.95
CA ASN A 25 6.36 4.49 4.95
C ASN A 25 5.13 5.17 4.33
N ASP A 26 5.35 6.11 3.41
CA ASP A 26 4.27 6.82 2.71
C ASP A 26 3.45 5.84 1.84
N GLU A 27 4.11 4.89 1.16
CA GLU A 27 3.44 3.82 0.40
C GLU A 27 2.59 2.92 1.30
N GLU A 28 3.14 2.45 2.42
CA GLU A 28 2.40 1.63 3.39
C GLU A 28 1.17 2.38 3.93
N LEU A 29 1.31 3.67 4.26
CA LEU A 29 0.22 4.50 4.72
C LEU A 29 -0.90 4.62 3.66
N LEU A 30 -0.54 4.85 2.40
CA LEU A 30 -1.50 4.95 1.29
C LEU A 30 -2.25 3.63 1.07
N ILE A 31 -1.55 2.49 1.06
CA ILE A 31 -2.15 1.16 0.90
C ILE A 31 -3.15 0.89 2.04
N ASN A 32 -2.80 1.25 3.27
CA ASN A 32 -3.66 1.09 4.45
C ASN A 32 -4.91 1.98 4.37
N GLN A 33 -4.75 3.24 3.94
CA GLN A 33 -5.88 4.16 3.75
C GLN A 33 -6.84 3.66 2.67
N MET A 34 -6.33 3.25 1.50
CA MET A 34 -7.15 2.70 0.41
C MET A 34 -7.88 1.43 0.84
N SER A 35 -7.19 0.50 1.52
CA SER A 35 -7.81 -0.71 2.05
C SER A 35 -8.94 -0.41 3.05
N SER A 36 -8.75 0.60 3.89
CA SER A 36 -9.78 1.06 4.83
C SER A 36 -11.00 1.63 4.10
N HIS A 37 -10.79 2.46 3.07
CA HIS A 37 -11.87 3.01 2.24
C HIS A 37 -12.66 1.92 1.53
N PHE A 38 -12.00 0.94 0.93
CA PHE A 38 -12.71 -0.18 0.28
C PHE A 38 -13.51 -1.00 1.28
N LYS A 39 -12.98 -1.24 2.48
CA LYS A 39 -13.70 -1.98 3.52
C LYS A 39 -14.94 -1.24 4.00
N LYS A 40 -14.86 0.09 4.17
CA LYS A 40 -16.00 0.94 4.50
C LYS A 40 -17.05 0.94 3.39
N PHE A 41 -16.63 1.21 2.15
CA PHE A 41 -17.51 1.22 0.99
C PHE A 41 -18.19 -0.14 0.76
N LYS A 42 -17.46 -1.25 0.92
CA LYS A 42 -18.03 -2.60 0.89
C LYS A 42 -19.13 -2.81 1.93
N GLY A 43 -18.97 -2.24 3.13
CA GLY A 43 -19.95 -2.31 4.22
C GLY A 43 -21.25 -1.56 3.92
N GLU A 44 -21.22 -0.54 3.06
CA GLU A 44 -22.45 0.14 2.61
C GLU A 44 -23.42 -0.81 1.87
N PHE A 45 -22.88 -1.88 1.28
CA PHE A 45 -23.67 -2.92 0.62
C PHE A 45 -24.25 -3.96 1.59
N ASP A 46 -23.99 -3.93 2.89
CA ASP A 46 -24.48 -4.99 3.79
C ASP A 46 -26.00 -4.94 4.02
N ASN A 47 -26.61 -3.76 3.84
CA ASN A 47 -28.05 -3.54 4.04
C ASN A 47 -28.86 -3.49 2.74
N VAL A 48 -28.24 -3.74 1.58
CA VAL A 48 -28.94 -3.75 0.29
C VAL A 48 -29.28 -5.17 -0.17
N ALA A 49 -30.17 -5.30 -1.15
CA ALA A 49 -30.50 -6.60 -1.74
C ALA A 49 -29.25 -7.23 -2.40
N GLN A 50 -28.84 -8.41 -1.93
CA GLN A 50 -27.63 -9.12 -2.37
C GLN A 50 -27.82 -9.86 -3.71
N GLY A 51 -28.26 -9.14 -4.74
CA GLY A 51 -28.30 -9.67 -6.10
C GLY A 51 -26.90 -9.95 -6.66
N ASP A 52 -26.83 -10.59 -7.82
CA ASP A 52 -25.56 -11.01 -8.42
C ASP A 52 -24.60 -9.84 -8.68
N TRP A 53 -25.13 -8.68 -9.02
CA TRP A 53 -24.33 -7.46 -9.23
C TRP A 53 -23.67 -6.97 -7.92
N VAL A 54 -24.38 -7.00 -6.79
CA VAL A 54 -23.84 -6.61 -5.48
C VAL A 54 -22.76 -7.58 -5.04
N LYS A 55 -23.00 -8.89 -5.20
CA LYS A 55 -22.01 -9.93 -4.88
C LYS A 55 -20.74 -9.75 -5.72
N LYS A 56 -20.89 -9.49 -7.03
CA LYS A 56 -19.76 -9.25 -7.92
C LYS A 56 -18.97 -8.00 -7.50
N ALA A 57 -19.65 -6.90 -7.21
CA ALA A 57 -19.00 -5.67 -6.73
C ALA A 57 -18.22 -5.90 -5.42
N LYS A 58 -18.82 -6.60 -4.44
CA LYS A 58 -18.14 -6.94 -3.17
C LYS A 58 -16.90 -7.81 -3.39
N ASN A 59 -16.95 -8.76 -4.33
CA ASN A 59 -15.81 -9.60 -4.69
C ASN A 59 -14.70 -8.81 -5.39
N GLU A 60 -15.05 -7.92 -6.32
CA GLU A 60 -14.08 -7.04 -6.98
C GLU A 60 -13.36 -6.14 -5.97
N LEU A 61 -14.07 -5.59 -4.98
CA LEU A 61 -13.47 -4.81 -3.89
C LEU A 61 -12.50 -5.65 -3.05
N ASP A 62 -12.82 -6.91 -2.74
CA ASP A 62 -11.92 -7.81 -2.03
C ASP A 62 -10.65 -8.13 -2.84
N ASP A 63 -10.81 -8.38 -4.14
CA ASP A 63 -9.70 -8.66 -5.04
C ASP A 63 -8.77 -7.47 -5.21
N ILE A 64 -9.30 -6.24 -5.31
CA ILE A 64 -8.49 -5.01 -5.33
C ILE A 64 -7.74 -4.86 -4.01
N SER A 65 -8.39 -5.07 -2.86
CA SER A 65 -7.71 -4.97 -1.55
C SER A 65 -6.59 -5.98 -1.40
N LYS A 66 -6.76 -7.22 -1.89
CA LYS A 66 -5.69 -8.24 -1.92
C LYS A 66 -4.54 -7.82 -2.83
N LYS A 67 -4.83 -7.35 -4.05
CA LYS A 67 -3.80 -6.90 -5.00
C LYS A 67 -2.97 -5.74 -4.43
N LEU A 68 -3.60 -4.76 -3.78
CA LEU A 68 -2.89 -3.67 -3.12
C LEU A 68 -1.95 -4.14 -2.01
N LYS A 69 -2.39 -5.07 -1.16
CA LYS A 69 -1.52 -5.63 -0.11
C LYS A 69 -0.32 -6.38 -0.70
N ASN A 70 -0.48 -7.00 -1.87
CA ASN A 70 0.61 -7.72 -2.52
C ASN A 70 1.66 -6.80 -3.15
N ILE A 71 1.32 -5.53 -3.46
CA ILE A 71 2.31 -4.53 -3.91
C ILE A 71 3.39 -4.37 -2.82
N GLN A 72 2.95 -4.27 -1.57
CA GLN A 72 3.82 -4.16 -0.38
C GLN A 72 4.78 -5.35 -0.20
N ILE A 73 4.42 -6.54 -0.73
CA ILE A 73 5.20 -7.78 -0.59
C ILE A 73 6.24 -7.93 -1.71
N THR A 74 6.00 -7.33 -2.88
CA THR A 74 6.82 -7.57 -4.08
C THR A 74 8.13 -6.75 -4.06
N GLU A 75 8.29 -5.80 -3.13
CA GLU A 75 9.51 -4.99 -2.97
C GLU A 75 10.51 -5.51 -1.89
N VAL A 76 10.36 -6.76 -1.45
CA VAL A 76 11.28 -7.43 -0.50
C VAL A 76 12.41 -8.15 -1.22
#